data_AF-A0A957D2U4-F1
#
_entry.id   AF-A0A957D2U4-F1
#
_cell.length_a   1.000
_cell.length_b   1.000
_cell.length_c   1.000
_cell.angle_alpha   90.00
_cell.angle_beta   90.00
_cell.angle_gamma   90.00
#
_symmetry.space_group_name_H-M   'P 1'
#
loop_
_entity.id
_entity.type
_entity.pdbx_description
1 polymer ?
#
loop_
_entity_poly.entity_id
_entity_poly.type
_entity_poly.pdbx_seq_one_letter_code
_entity_poly.pdbx_strand_id
1 'polypeptide(L)'
;MDFLLASVIDGLLLGFVYGIAAMGLTLIWGVMNVINLAHGPIIALGMFSLYFIFSLLGLNPYLALILVAVLGLLLGILIYFVAVHRVIDAPHLSTLLATFSVNMIIIGLGTAAFTASPRNVEFSLGSFTVGSITLLGTRLVAAVLALAVTGGLYL
;
A
#
# COMPACT_ATOMS: atom_id res chain seq x y z
N MET A 1 30.03 -14.89 4.81
CA MET A 1 29.00 -14.87 5.86
C MET A 1 28.24 -13.54 5.84
N ASP A 2 28.97 -12.44 5.79
CA ASP A 2 28.47 -11.05 5.74
C ASP A 2 27.39 -10.77 4.68
N PHE A 3 27.57 -11.27 3.46
CA PHE A 3 26.60 -11.07 2.38
C PHE A 3 25.25 -11.76 2.64
N LEU A 4 25.26 -12.95 3.25
CA LEU A 4 24.03 -13.64 3.64
C LEU A 4 23.29 -12.85 4.72
N LEU A 5 24.02 -12.35 5.72
CA LEU A 5 23.46 -11.55 6.80
C LEU A 5 22.83 -10.26 6.27
N ALA A 6 23.53 -9.54 5.37
CA ALA A 6 23.00 -8.35 4.71
C ALA A 6 21.71 -8.66 3.92
N SER A 7 21.68 -9.76 3.18
CA SER A 7 20.52 -10.16 2.37
C SER A 7 19.32 -10.53 3.23
N VAL A 8 19.55 -11.20 4.38
CA VAL A 8 18.49 -11.54 5.33
C VAL A 8 17.88 -10.29 5.96
N ILE A 9 18.71 -9.32 6.37
CA ILE A 9 18.20 -8.05 6.92
C ILE A 9 17.41 -7.30 5.86
N ASP A 10 17.93 -7.20 4.64
CA ASP A 10 17.27 -6.49 3.56
C ASP A 10 15.92 -7.14 3.19
N GLY A 11 15.89 -8.49 3.16
CA GLY A 11 14.67 -9.27 2.99
C GLY A 11 13.68 -9.08 4.14
N LEU A 12 14.14 -8.98 5.39
CA LEU A 12 13.30 -8.68 6.56
C LEU A 12 12.66 -7.29 6.44
N LEU A 13 13.44 -6.28 6.04
CA LEU A 13 12.94 -4.92 5.83
C LEU A 13 11.87 -4.87 4.73
N LEU A 14 12.10 -5.55 3.61
CA LEU A 14 11.08 -5.74 2.57
C LEU A 14 9.85 -6.51 3.10
N GLY A 15 10.07 -7.50 3.96
CA GLY A 15 9.03 -8.25 4.63
C GLY A 15 8.07 -7.36 5.42
N PHE A 16 8.55 -6.33 6.12
CA PHE A 16 7.68 -5.37 6.80
C PHE A 16 6.80 -4.57 5.83
N VAL A 17 7.33 -4.18 4.67
CA VAL A 17 6.56 -3.48 3.62
C VAL A 17 5.43 -4.36 3.07
N TYR A 18 5.73 -5.62 2.77
CA TYR A 18 4.70 -6.57 2.37
C TYR A 18 3.75 -6.94 3.51
N GLY A 19 4.26 -6.95 4.75
CA GLY A 19 3.50 -7.21 5.96
C GLY A 19 2.37 -6.19 6.15
N ILE A 20 2.66 -4.89 6.07
CA ILE A 20 1.61 -3.86 6.18
C ILE A 20 0.59 -3.94 5.04
N ALA A 21 1.04 -4.27 3.81
CA ALA A 21 0.13 -4.50 2.70
C ALA A 21 -0.80 -5.70 2.95
N ALA A 22 -0.27 -6.80 3.50
CA ALA A 22 -1.04 -7.97 3.87
C ALA A 22 -2.00 -7.68 5.03
N MET A 23 -1.56 -6.93 6.05
CA MET A 23 -2.39 -6.53 7.19
C MET A 23 -3.68 -5.84 6.75
N GLY A 24 -3.60 -4.91 5.79
CA GLY A 24 -4.79 -4.24 5.25
C GLY A 24 -5.83 -5.22 4.69
N LEU A 25 -5.39 -6.22 3.92
CA LEU A 25 -6.27 -7.27 3.41
C LEU A 25 -6.85 -8.13 4.55
N THR A 26 -6.02 -8.49 5.53
CA THR A 26 -6.47 -9.30 6.68
C THR A 26 -7.48 -8.58 7.55
N LEU A 27 -7.40 -7.26 7.70
CA LEU A 27 -8.39 -6.48 8.45
C LEU A 27 -9.74 -6.43 7.73
N ILE A 28 -9.72 -6.22 6.41
CA ILE A 28 -10.93 -6.21 5.60
C ILE A 28 -11.64 -7.57 5.70
N TRP A 29 -10.89 -8.66 5.53
CA TRP A 29 -11.42 -10.01 5.64
C TRP A 29 -11.84 -10.34 7.08
N GLY A 30 -10.98 -10.07 8.06
CA GLY A 30 -11.17 -10.48 9.45
C GLY A 30 -12.27 -9.73 10.19
N VAL A 31 -12.57 -8.48 9.80
CA VAL A 31 -13.62 -7.67 10.44
C VAL A 31 -14.92 -7.70 9.64
N MET A 32 -14.84 -7.54 8.30
CA MET A 32 -16.04 -7.46 7.46
C MET A 32 -16.45 -8.78 6.81
N ASN A 33 -15.60 -9.82 6.83
CA ASN A 33 -15.80 -11.06 6.08
C ASN A 33 -16.02 -10.85 4.56
N VAL A 34 -15.37 -9.81 3.99
CA VAL A 34 -15.50 -9.44 2.57
C VAL A 34 -14.23 -9.79 1.80
N ILE A 35 -14.35 -10.59 0.73
CA ILE A 35 -13.22 -10.84 -0.18
C ILE A 35 -12.99 -9.56 -1.00
N ASN A 36 -11.86 -8.89 -0.80
CA ASN A 36 -11.52 -7.68 -1.55
C ASN A 36 -10.48 -7.95 -2.65
N LEU A 37 -10.96 -8.21 -3.87
CA LEU A 37 -10.08 -8.35 -5.04
C LEU A 37 -9.47 -7.03 -5.53
N ALA A 38 -10.03 -5.88 -5.12
CA ALA A 38 -9.52 -4.56 -5.51
C ALA A 38 -8.32 -4.08 -4.68
N HIS A 39 -7.86 -4.87 -3.70
CA HIS A 39 -6.79 -4.46 -2.78
C HIS A 39 -5.48 -4.04 -3.49
N GLY A 40 -5.03 -4.85 -4.46
CA GLY A 40 -3.80 -4.57 -5.21
C GLY A 40 -3.85 -3.24 -5.97
N PRO A 41 -4.86 -2.99 -6.83
CA PRO A 41 -4.97 -1.72 -7.54
C PRO A 41 -5.21 -0.51 -6.62
N ILE A 42 -5.85 -0.67 -5.46
CA ILE A 42 -5.99 0.41 -4.48
C ILE A 42 -4.60 0.81 -3.93
N ILE A 43 -3.74 -0.17 -3.62
CA ILE A 43 -2.34 0.10 -3.24
C ILE A 43 -1.62 0.84 -4.37
N ALA A 44 -1.80 0.41 -5.62
CA ALA A 44 -1.20 1.07 -6.78
C ALA A 44 -1.69 2.53 -6.94
N LEU A 45 -2.98 2.81 -6.75
CA LEU A 45 -3.51 4.17 -6.75
C LEU A 45 -2.88 5.03 -5.64
N GLY A 46 -2.64 4.46 -4.45
CA GLY A 46 -1.90 5.14 -3.39
C GLY A 46 -0.47 5.48 -3.80
N MET A 47 0.22 4.54 -4.46
CA MET A 47 1.58 4.76 -5.00
C MET A 47 1.60 5.86 -6.08
N PHE A 48 0.65 5.84 -7.02
CA PHE A 48 0.52 6.89 -8.04
C PHE A 48 0.19 8.24 -7.42
N SER A 49 -0.70 8.29 -6.43
CA SER A 49 -1.04 9.52 -5.71
C SER A 49 0.20 10.12 -5.05
N LEU A 50 1.00 9.29 -4.37
CA LEU A 50 2.28 9.72 -3.80
C LEU A 50 3.23 10.26 -4.88
N TYR A 51 3.36 9.55 -6.00
CA TYR A 51 4.19 9.97 -7.12
C TYR A 51 3.77 11.33 -7.69
N PHE A 52 2.47 11.56 -7.90
CA PHE A 52 1.97 12.84 -8.42
C PHE A 52 2.14 13.98 -7.43
N ILE A 53 1.86 13.74 -6.15
CA ILE A 53 2.10 14.74 -5.10
C ILE A 53 3.59 15.11 -5.05
N PHE A 54 4.47 14.12 -5.10
CA PHE A 54 5.92 14.36 -5.11
C PHE A 54 6.38 15.11 -6.38
N SER A 55 6.00 14.63 -7.57
CA SER A 55 6.49 15.17 -8.84
C SER A 55 5.90 16.54 -9.20
N LEU A 56 4.64 16.81 -8.83
CA LEU A 56 3.97 18.06 -9.19
C LEU A 56 4.09 19.13 -8.10
N LEU A 57 4.02 18.74 -6.82
CA LEU A 57 4.05 19.69 -5.70
C LEU A 57 5.43 19.79 -5.03
N GLY A 58 6.37 18.89 -5.37
CA GLY A 58 7.70 18.84 -4.76
C GLY A 58 7.69 18.50 -3.27
N LEU A 59 6.55 18.01 -2.76
CA LEU A 59 6.39 17.70 -1.34
C LEU A 59 7.22 16.49 -0.95
N ASN A 60 7.83 16.54 0.25
CA ASN A 60 8.52 15.39 0.82
C ASN A 60 7.57 14.16 0.85
N PRO A 61 7.98 12.98 0.36
CA PRO A 61 7.12 11.80 0.30
C PRO A 61 6.50 11.42 1.65
N TYR A 62 7.22 11.63 2.75
CA TYR A 62 6.73 11.30 4.09
C TYR A 62 5.66 12.27 4.59
N LEU A 63 5.72 13.54 4.19
CA LEU A 63 4.62 14.49 4.44
C LEU A 63 3.42 14.19 3.53
N ALA A 64 3.70 13.82 2.27
CA ALA A 64 2.68 13.42 1.31
C ALA A 64 1.89 12.17 1.75
N LEU A 65 2.47 11.29 2.58
CA LEU A 65 1.76 10.12 3.14
C LEU A 65 0.47 10.50 3.85
N ILE A 66 0.42 11.63 4.56
CA ILE A 66 -0.80 12.07 5.26
C ILE A 66 -1.89 12.39 4.23
N LEU A 67 -1.53 13.10 3.16
CA LEU A 67 -2.47 13.45 2.10
C LEU A 67 -2.93 12.19 1.35
N VAL A 68 -2.01 11.26 1.06
CA VAL A 68 -2.35 9.96 0.44
C VAL A 68 -3.26 9.13 1.34
N ALA A 69 -3.05 9.12 2.66
CA ALA A 69 -3.91 8.43 3.60
C ALA A 69 -5.34 9.02 3.61
N VAL A 70 -5.47 10.34 3.58
CA VAL A 70 -6.78 11.00 3.46
C VAL A 70 -7.46 10.67 2.14
N LEU A 71 -6.74 10.74 1.01
CA LEU A 71 -7.28 10.37 -0.30
C LEU A 71 -7.69 8.89 -0.35
N GLY A 72 -6.88 8.00 0.22
CA GLY A 72 -7.18 6.58 0.33
C GLY A 72 -8.41 6.29 1.20
N LEU A 73 -8.58 7.02 2.31
CA LEU A 73 -9.77 6.93 3.14
C LEU A 73 -11.03 7.36 2.36
N LEU A 74 -10.98 8.49 1.68
CA LEU A 74 -12.11 8.98 0.87
C LEU A 74 -12.47 7.99 -0.25
N LEU A 75 -11.46 7.44 -0.93
CA LEU A 75 -11.66 6.41 -1.94
C LEU A 75 -12.26 5.13 -1.34
N GLY A 76 -11.77 4.70 -0.17
CA GLY A 76 -12.28 3.54 0.54
C GLY A 76 -13.75 3.70 0.95
N ILE A 77 -14.12 4.88 1.48
CA ILE A 77 -15.51 5.23 1.80
C ILE A 77 -16.39 5.16 0.55
N LEU A 78 -15.92 5.74 -0.56
CA LEU A 78 -16.64 5.71 -1.83
C LEU A 78 -16.87 4.27 -2.31
N ILE A 79 -15.82 3.45 -2.34
CA ILE A 79 -15.90 2.04 -2.75
C ILE A 79 -16.83 1.25 -1.82
N TYR A 80 -16.76 1.52 -0.50
CA TYR A 80 -17.62 0.87 0.47
C TYR A 80 -19.09 1.12 0.16
N PHE A 81 -19.52 2.38 0.06
CA PHE A 81 -20.93 2.69 -0.17
C PHE A 81 -21.43 2.31 -1.57
N VAL A 82 -20.57 2.41 -2.58
CA VAL A 82 -20.96 2.15 -3.97
C VAL A 82 -20.98 0.65 -4.29
N ALA A 83 -20.00 -0.11 -3.81
CA ALA A 83 -19.83 -1.51 -4.18
C ALA A 83 -20.12 -2.47 -3.03
N VAL A 84 -19.49 -2.28 -1.86
CA VAL A 84 -19.46 -3.30 -0.79
C VAL A 84 -20.75 -3.31 0.03
N HIS A 85 -21.19 -2.14 0.51
CA HIS A 85 -22.34 -1.99 1.41
C HIS A 85 -23.62 -2.61 0.84
N ARG A 86 -23.81 -2.56 -0.48
CA ARG A 86 -24.99 -3.09 -1.16
C ARG A 86 -25.06 -4.61 -1.23
N VAL A 87 -23.93 -5.29 -1.01
CA VAL A 87 -23.81 -6.75 -1.15
C VAL A 87 -23.19 -7.40 0.08
N ILE A 88 -23.07 -6.67 1.19
CA ILE A 88 -22.37 -7.14 2.40
C ILE A 88 -23.10 -8.30 3.08
N ASP A 89 -24.43 -8.32 3.02
CA ASP A 89 -25.27 -9.40 3.57
C ASP A 89 -25.55 -10.51 2.53
N ALA A 90 -25.02 -10.38 1.32
CA ALA A 90 -25.18 -11.35 0.25
C ALA A 90 -24.11 -12.47 0.35
N PRO A 91 -24.25 -13.59 -0.38
CA PRO A 91 -23.24 -14.64 -0.39
C PRO A 91 -21.85 -14.10 -0.77
N HIS A 92 -20.78 -14.71 -0.26
CA HIS A 92 -19.40 -14.25 -0.49
C HIS A 92 -19.07 -14.03 -1.98
N LEU A 93 -19.64 -14.86 -2.87
CA LEU A 93 -19.50 -14.70 -4.32
C LEU A 93 -19.94 -13.30 -4.82
N SER A 94 -21.01 -12.74 -4.25
CA SER A 94 -21.51 -11.40 -4.60
C SER A 94 -20.50 -10.31 -4.22
N THR A 95 -19.89 -10.41 -3.03
CA THR A 95 -18.84 -9.47 -2.60
C THR A 95 -17.57 -9.59 -3.46
N LEU A 96 -17.22 -10.81 -3.85
CA LEU A 96 -16.09 -11.08 -4.74
C LEU A 96 -16.34 -10.47 -6.12
N LEU A 97 -17.53 -10.69 -6.70
CA LEU A 97 -17.89 -10.10 -7.99
C LEU A 97 -17.92 -8.57 -7.94
N ALA A 98 -18.47 -7.98 -6.88
CA ALA A 98 -18.49 -6.54 -6.72
C ALA A 98 -17.07 -5.95 -6.63
N THR A 99 -16.19 -6.54 -5.82
CA THR A 99 -14.80 -6.07 -5.70
C THR A 99 -13.98 -6.39 -6.95
N PHE A 100 -14.31 -7.44 -7.70
CA PHE A 100 -13.74 -7.71 -9.02
C PHE A 100 -14.11 -6.63 -10.05
N SER A 101 -15.36 -6.17 -10.07
CA SER A 101 -15.78 -5.06 -10.91
C SER A 101 -15.03 -3.77 -10.56
N VAL A 102 -14.90 -3.46 -9.27
CA VAL A 102 -14.09 -2.31 -8.81
C VAL A 102 -12.64 -2.45 -9.25
N ASN A 103 -12.04 -3.64 -9.09
CA ASN A 103 -10.69 -3.96 -9.52
C ASN A 103 -10.49 -3.67 -11.03
N MET A 104 -11.40 -4.16 -11.88
CA MET A 104 -11.36 -3.92 -13.33
C MET A 104 -11.49 -2.44 -13.69
N ILE A 105 -12.39 -1.70 -13.01
CA ILE A 105 -12.57 -0.26 -13.23
C ILE A 105 -11.28 0.50 -12.88
N ILE A 106 -10.69 0.22 -11.71
CA ILE A 106 -9.47 0.89 -11.26
C ILE A 106 -8.31 0.59 -12.22
N ILE A 107 -8.13 -0.68 -12.61
CA ILE A 107 -7.05 -1.07 -13.55
C ILE A 107 -7.28 -0.42 -14.91
N GLY A 108 -8.49 -0.46 -15.44
CA GLY A 108 -8.82 0.08 -16.76
C GLY A 108 -8.61 1.60 -16.81
N LEU A 109 -9.20 2.34 -15.87
CA LEU A 109 -9.06 3.79 -15.79
C LEU A 109 -7.61 4.19 -15.46
N GLY A 110 -6.96 3.49 -14.53
CA GLY A 110 -5.59 3.76 -14.14
C GLY A 110 -4.62 3.54 -15.30
N THR A 111 -4.78 2.46 -16.06
CA THR A 111 -3.94 2.19 -17.24
C THR A 111 -4.17 3.23 -18.33
N ALA A 112 -5.43 3.62 -18.58
CA ALA A 112 -5.77 4.66 -19.54
C ALA A 112 -5.19 6.03 -19.15
N ALA A 113 -5.22 6.38 -17.86
CA ALA A 113 -4.74 7.67 -17.37
C ALA A 113 -3.21 7.73 -17.19
N PHE A 114 -2.59 6.65 -16.71
CA PHE A 114 -1.20 6.67 -16.21
C PHE A 114 -0.23 5.81 -17.03
N THR A 115 -0.73 5.02 -17.98
CA THR A 115 0.01 3.96 -18.70
C THR A 115 0.45 2.83 -17.76
N ALA A 116 0.85 1.68 -18.31
CA ALA A 116 1.38 0.54 -17.55
C ALA A 116 2.90 0.66 -17.22
N SER A 117 3.52 1.80 -17.51
CA SER A 117 4.95 2.01 -17.30
C SER A 117 5.27 2.23 -15.83
N PRO A 118 6.29 1.54 -15.26
CA PRO A 118 6.74 1.79 -13.89
C PRO A 118 7.17 3.23 -13.70
N ARG A 119 6.80 3.82 -12.56
CA ARG A 119 7.22 5.16 -12.15
C ARG A 119 7.85 5.08 -10.77
N ASN A 120 9.00 5.72 -10.62
CA ASN A 120 9.74 5.75 -9.37
C ASN A 120 9.73 7.16 -8.77
N VAL A 121 9.64 7.22 -7.45
CA VAL A 121 9.90 8.43 -6.67
C VAL A 121 11.38 8.45 -6.35
N GLU A 122 12.13 9.35 -6.98
CA GLU A 122 13.57 9.53 -6.75
C GLU A 122 13.80 10.33 -5.46
N PHE A 123 13.57 9.66 -4.32
CA PHE A 123 13.81 10.22 -2.99
C PHE A 123 14.80 9.35 -2.23
N SER A 124 15.85 9.98 -1.70
CA SER A 124 16.89 9.32 -0.91
C SER A 124 16.93 9.90 0.50
N LEU A 125 16.79 9.02 1.50
CA LEU A 125 17.12 9.30 2.90
C LEU A 125 18.60 8.98 3.20
N GLY A 126 19.41 8.70 2.17
CA GLY A 126 20.73 8.12 2.32
C GLY A 126 20.68 6.63 2.68
N SER A 127 21.86 6.09 2.95
CA SER A 127 22.05 4.72 3.43
C SER A 127 22.88 4.72 4.70
N PHE A 128 22.60 3.75 5.57
CA PHE A 128 23.38 3.50 6.76
C PHE A 128 24.25 2.28 6.51
N THR A 129 25.56 2.45 6.60
CA THR A 129 26.54 1.37 6.49
C THR A 129 26.99 0.95 7.88
N VAL A 130 26.75 -0.31 8.23
CA VAL A 130 27.27 -0.93 9.47
C VAL A 130 28.13 -2.11 9.06
N GLY A 131 29.45 -1.93 9.09
CA GLY A 131 30.39 -2.90 8.55
C GLY A 131 30.20 -3.12 7.05
N SER A 132 29.91 -4.35 6.65
CA SER A 132 29.66 -4.78 5.27
C SER A 132 28.17 -4.68 4.85
N ILE A 133 27.30 -4.20 5.73
CA ILE A 133 25.84 -4.15 5.52
C ILE A 133 25.44 -2.72 5.17
N THR A 134 24.79 -2.54 4.01
CA THR A 134 24.25 -1.24 3.58
C THR A 134 22.72 -1.27 3.65
N LEU A 135 22.13 -0.43 4.50
CA LEU A 135 20.68 -0.35 4.67
C LEU A 135 20.16 0.95 4.07
N LEU A 136 19.18 0.87 3.17
CA LEU A 136 18.49 2.06 2.68
C LEU A 136 17.65 2.68 3.81
N GLY A 137 17.84 3.98 4.06
CA GLY A 137 17.04 4.71 5.04
C GLY A 137 15.54 4.63 4.76
N THR A 138 15.15 4.57 3.48
CA THR A 138 13.75 4.42 3.06
C THR A 138 13.12 3.10 3.51
N ARG A 139 13.89 2.00 3.49
CA ARG A 139 13.43 0.68 3.96
C ARG A 139 13.33 0.62 5.47
N LEU A 140 14.27 1.25 6.19
CA LEU A 140 14.21 1.37 7.65
C LEU A 140 12.98 2.16 8.10
N VAL A 141 12.72 3.32 7.49
CA VAL A 141 11.54 4.12 7.80
C VAL A 141 10.25 3.36 7.47
N ALA A 142 10.21 2.65 6.33
CA ALA A 142 9.06 1.83 5.98
C ALA A 142 8.80 0.70 6.99
N ALA A 143 9.86 0.05 7.50
CA ALA A 143 9.74 -0.97 8.53
C ALA A 143 9.25 -0.39 9.87
N VAL A 144 9.77 0.76 10.29
CA VAL A 144 9.32 1.44 11.52
C VAL A 144 7.85 1.87 11.40
N LEU A 145 7.45 2.44 10.26
CA LEU A 145 6.05 2.81 10.01
C LEU A 145 5.14 1.58 9.99
N ALA A 146 5.58 0.47 9.39
CA ALA A 146 4.83 -0.78 9.39
C ALA A 146 4.57 -1.25 10.84
N LEU A 147 5.62 -1.31 11.67
CA LEU A 147 5.50 -1.69 13.07
C LEU A 147 4.62 -0.72 13.89
N ALA A 148 4.76 0.59 13.65
CA ALA A 148 3.95 1.60 14.33
C ALA A 148 2.46 1.45 14.00
N VAL A 149 2.13 1.22 12.72
CA VAL A 149 0.76 0.96 12.28
C VAL A 149 0.24 -0.36 12.85
N THR A 150 1.03 -1.44 12.81
CA THR A 150 0.65 -2.72 13.44
C THR A 150 0.36 -2.54 14.93
N GLY A 151 1.24 -1.87 15.66
CA GLY A 151 1.10 -1.64 17.09
C GLY A 151 -0.11 -0.76 17.41
N GLY A 152 -0.37 0.28 16.61
CA GLY A 152 -1.53 1.14 16.76
C GLY A 152 -2.86 0.45 16.47
N LEU A 153 -2.88 -0.56 15.60
CA LEU A 153 -4.08 -1.37 15.31
C LEU A 153 -4.36 -2.46 16.36
N TYR A 154 -3.34 -2.84 17.14
CA TYR A 154 -3.49 -3.85 18.20
C TYR A 154 -4.12 -3.30 19.47
N LEU A 155 -3.95 -2.00 19.74
CA LEU A 155 -4.50 -1.29 20.91
C LEU A 155 -5.99 -0.95 20.71
#